data_AF-A0A327HS24-F1
#
_entry.id   AF-A0A327HS24-F1
#
_cell.length_a   1.000
_cell.length_b   1.000
_cell.length_c   1.000
_cell.angle_alpha   90.00
_cell.angle_beta   90.00
_cell.angle_gamma   90.00
#
_symmetry.space_group_name_H-M   'P 1'
#
loop_
_entity.id
_entity.type
_entity.pdbx_description
1 polymer ?
#
loop_
_entity_poly.entity_id
_entity_poly.type
_entity_poly.pdbx_seq_one_letter_code
_entity_poly.pdbx_strand_id
1 'polypeptide(L)' 'MKKEDEKLLAIAIVAVLSTISEGEIIASSSSRDRGDSWSMDHRRVLIGRRNLFRAKSRRSTTR' A
#
# COMPACT_ATOMS: atom_id res chain seq x y z
N MET A 1 4.04 8.29 -47.97
CA MET A 1 3.56 9.14 -46.87
C MET A 1 2.49 8.45 -46.04
N LYS A 2 1.16 8.55 -46.29
CA LYS A 2 0.13 8.03 -45.35
C LYS A 2 0.33 6.60 -44.80
N LYS A 3 0.69 5.62 -45.64
CA LYS A 3 0.90 4.22 -45.21
C LYS A 3 2.15 4.02 -44.35
N GLU A 4 3.18 4.84 -44.55
CA GLU A 4 4.40 4.80 -43.75
C GLU A 4 4.14 5.45 -42.39
N ASP A 5 3.39 6.55 -42.37
CA ASP A 5 2.96 7.23 -41.16
C ASP A 5 2.06 6.33 -40.29
N GLU A 6 1.12 5.60 -40.91
CA GLU A 6 0.27 4.60 -40.23
C GLU A 6 1.10 3.46 -39.62
N LYS A 7 2.13 2.98 -40.34
CA LYS A 7 3.05 1.96 -39.82
C LYS A 7 3.87 2.48 -38.65
N LEU A 8 4.40 3.70 -38.76
CA LEU A 8 5.16 4.33 -37.68
C LEU A 8 4.30 4.55 -36.43
N LEU A 9 3.03 4.95 -36.61
CA LEU A 9 2.08 5.07 -35.52
C LEU A 9 1.80 3.72 -34.84
N ALA A 10 1.56 2.67 -35.63
CA ALA A 10 1.34 1.33 -35.09
C ALA A 10 2.56 0.82 -34.31
N ILE A 11 3.78 1.05 -34.82
CA ILE A 11 5.03 0.69 -34.14
C ILE A 11 5.18 1.47 -32.82
N ALA A 12 4.89 2.78 -32.82
CA ALA A 12 4.98 3.60 -31.62
C ALA A 12 3.99 3.13 -30.53
N ILE A 13 2.76 2.79 -30.91
CA ILE A 13 1.76 2.25 -29.97
C ILE A 13 2.24 0.93 -29.37
N VAL A 14 2.72 0.01 -30.19
CA VAL A 14 3.21 -1.30 -29.71
C VAL A 14 4.43 -1.15 -28.81
N ALA A 15 5.36 -0.24 -29.13
CA ALA A 15 6.53 0.04 -28.30
C ALA A 15 6.12 0.54 -26.90
N VAL A 16 5.19 1.50 -26.82
CA VAL A 16 4.69 2.02 -25.54
C VAL A 16 4.02 0.91 -24.72
N LEU A 17 3.13 0.13 -25.34
CA LEU A 17 2.45 -0.97 -24.65
C LEU A 17 3.43 -2.05 -24.16
N SER A 18 4.47 -2.33 -24.95
CA SER A 18 5.52 -3.30 -24.57
C SER A 18 6.35 -2.78 -23.39
N THR A 19 6.67 -1.48 -23.36
CA THR A 19 7.39 -0.87 -22.23
C THR A 19 6.59 -0.83 -20.94
N ILE A 20 5.25 -0.70 -21.02
CA ILE A 20 4.38 -0.68 -19.83
C ILE A 20 4.29 -2.06 -19.17
N SER A 21 4.38 -3.14 -19.96
CA SER A 21 4.29 -4.51 -19.46
C SER A 21 5.45 -4.91 -18.53
N GLU A 22 6.56 -4.17 -18.52
CA GLU A 22 7.77 -4.52 -17.75
C GLU A 22 7.99 -3.71 -16.47
N GLY A 23 7.26 -2.62 -16.20
CA GLY A 23 7.69 -1.72 -15.11
C GLY A 23 6.64 -0.84 -14.42
N GLU A 24 5.46 -0.60 -14.99
CA GLU A 24 4.42 0.23 -14.35
C GLU A 24 3.14 -0.59 -14.11
N ILE A 25 3.31 -1.75 -13.49
CA ILE A 25 2.19 -2.36 -12.79
C ILE A 25 1.89 -1.39 -11.64
N ILE A 26 0.63 -0.96 -11.48
CA ILE A 26 0.14 -0.42 -10.22
C ILE A 26 0.27 -1.57 -9.21
N ALA A 27 1.49 -1.76 -8.70
CA ALA A 27 1.76 -2.74 -7.69
C ALA A 27 0.99 -2.30 -6.45
N SER A 28 0.37 -3.25 -5.76
CA SER A 28 -0.14 -2.95 -4.44
C SER A 28 1.03 -2.46 -3.61
N SER A 29 0.99 -1.17 -3.23
CA SER A 29 1.94 -0.65 -2.26
C SER A 29 1.89 -1.55 -1.04
N SER A 30 3.04 -1.90 -0.47
CA SER A 30 3.06 -2.59 0.83
C SER A 30 2.14 -1.85 1.79
N SER A 31 1.27 -2.58 2.48
CA SER A 31 0.36 -1.95 3.44
C SER A 31 1.16 -1.10 4.43
N ARG A 32 0.55 -0.02 4.92
CA ARG A 32 1.20 0.82 5.92
C ARG A 32 1.59 -0.04 7.11
N ASP A 33 2.84 0.12 7.53
CA ASP A 33 3.36 -0.60 8.68
C ASP A 33 2.49 -0.32 9.91
N ARG A 34 2.45 -1.27 10.86
CA ARG A 34 1.48 -1.22 11.97
C ARG A 34 1.60 0.03 12.86
N GLY A 35 2.68 0.80 12.70
CA GLY A 35 3.03 1.95 13.52
C GLY A 35 3.69 1.50 14.82
N ASP A 36 4.21 2.45 15.58
CA ASP A 36 4.77 2.18 16.90
C ASP A 36 3.70 1.74 17.91
N SER A 37 4.16 1.24 19.06
CA SER A 37 3.28 0.76 20.12
C SER A 37 2.32 1.84 20.62
N TRP A 38 2.76 3.10 20.67
CA TRP A 38 1.94 4.26 21.04
C TRP A 38 0.81 4.53 20.04
N SER A 39 1.12 4.59 18.74
CA SER A 39 0.13 4.83 17.69
C SER A 39 -0.92 3.72 17.62
N MET A 40 -0.50 2.47 17.78
CA MET A 40 -1.42 1.33 17.86
C MET A 40 -2.35 1.43 19.07
N ASP A 41 -1.82 1.79 20.23
CA ASP A 41 -2.58 1.90 21.47
C ASP A 41 -3.59 3.05 21.41
N HIS A 42 -3.14 4.22 20.93
CA HIS A 42 -3.98 5.39 20.76
C HIS A 42 -5.13 5.14 19.76
N ARG A 43 -4.84 4.47 18.63
CA ARG A 43 -5.89 4.08 17.66
C ARG A 43 -6.95 3.17 18.28
N ARG A 44 -6.56 2.24 19.16
CA ARG A 44 -7.53 1.36 19.85
C ARG A 44 -8.46 2.18 20.74
N VAL A 45 -7.94 3.16 21.48
CA VAL A 45 -8.75 4.05 22.33
C VAL A 45 -9.77 4.83 21.50
N LEU A 46 -9.35 5.41 20.37
CA LEU A 46 -10.24 6.18 19.49
C LEU A 46 -11.39 5.33 18.91
N ILE A 47 -11.14 4.05 18.63
CA ILE A 47 -12.16 3.10 18.14
C ILE A 47 -13.01 2.54 19.31
N GLY A 48 -12.86 3.06 20.53
CA GLY A 48 -13.58 2.60 21.72
C GLY A 48 -13.11 1.25 22.26
N ARG A 49 -11.96 0.74 21.79
CA ARG A 49 -11.33 -0.46 22.35
C ARG A 49 -10.41 -0.09 23.51
N ARG A 50 -10.24 -1.04 24.42
CA ARG A 50 -9.33 -0.87 25.56
C ARG A 50 -7.88 -0.81 25.09
N ASN A 51 -7.12 0.06 25.73
CA ASN A 51 -5.69 0.21 25.50
C ASN A 51 -4.93 -1.01 26.07
N LEU A 52 -3.85 -1.42 25.40
CA LEU A 52 -3.02 -2.58 25.73
C LEU A 52 -2.30 -2.39 27.06
N PHE A 53 -1.94 -1.15 27.41
CA PHE A 53 -1.30 -0.84 28.69
C PHE A 53 -2.21 -1.19 29.88
N ARG A 54 -3.47 -0.73 29.88
CA ARG A 54 -4.48 -1.08 30.90
C ARG A 54 -4.88 -2.56 30.83
N ALA A 55 -4.86 -3.16 29.65
CA ALA A 55 -5.16 -4.59 29.50
C ALA A 55 -4.06 -5.48 30.12
N LYS A 56 -2.79 -5.04 30.09
CA LYS A 56 -1.67 -5.71 30.77
C LYS A 56 -1.71 -5.50 32.27
N SER A 57 -1.94 -4.27 32.76
CA SER A 57 -1.98 -3.99 34.20
C SER A 57 -3.07 -4.77 34.92
N ARG A 58 -4.25 -4.94 34.31
CA ARG A 58 -5.34 -5.74 34.91
C ARG A 58 -5.03 -7.24 35.01
N ARG A 59 -4.16 -7.78 34.14
CA ARG A 59 -3.75 -9.19 34.17
C ARG A 59 -2.61 -9.46 35.15
N SER A 60 -1.89 -8.42 35.57
CA SER A 60 -0.96 -8.51 36.68
C SER A 60 -1.79 -8.48 37.97
N THR A 61 -2.18 -9.65 38.46
CA THR A 61 -2.71 -9.77 39.81
C THR A 61 -1.65 -9.28 40.78
N THR A 62 -2.02 -8.35 41.67
CA THR A 62 -1.14 -7.84 42.74
C THR A 62 -0.53 -9.02 43.49
N ARG A 63 0.81 -9.09 43.53
CA ARG A 63 1.55 -10.01 44.40
C ARG A 63 1.68 -9.39 45.78
#